data_AF-A0A2K5MGL6-F1
#
_entry.id   AF-A0A2K5MGL6-F1
#
_cell.length_a   1.000
_cell.length_b   1.000
_cell.length_c   1.000
_cell.angle_alpha   90.00
_cell.angle_beta   90.00
_cell.angle_gamma   90.00
#
_symmetry.space_group_name_H-M   'P 1'
#
loop_
_entity.id
_entity.type
_entity.pdbx_description
1 polymer ?
#
loop_
_entity_poly.entity_id
_entity_poly.type
_entity_poly.pdbx_seq_one_letter_code
_entity_poly.pdbx_strand_id
1 'polypeptide(L)'
;MAVPGVGLLTRLHLCAQRRTRVQRPILRLLSCPGTVAEDLRRDEQPSGSVETGDGAVASVCSVGLYAVVEFCRKESVGSLQNGTRTPNMAMETAIPFRSRFLSLKLKNQTSEQSCIQSSDQLPPTNRKLFELLCYAESIDDQLNTLLKEFQLTEENTKLRYLTCSLIEDIAAAYFPDCVVRPFGSSVNTFGKLGCDLDMFLDLDETRNLSTHKIFFFFLTEFQVKNVPSERIAIFFFFSVIGECLDHFGPGCVVFFFFLNARCPLVRFSHQASVFFFFLTTNNSSELLYIYGTLDSRVRALVFGIRCWARAHSLTSSIPGAWITNFSLTMMVIFFLQRRSPPILPTLDSLKTLAEGNNCTFVRDLIFFFFSGNTETLEFFFFFFFEYFGNFAFNKNSIIFFFFNNGREQNKPDSSPLYIQNPFETSLNISKNVSQSQLQKFVDLAQESAWIFFFFDTDRLSVSSHQPWGLVFFFFPSVPNRRSVTKKKRKVFFFFSIKNLLESLKSNRTAIFFFFNEKRTISTQT
;
A
#
# COMPACT_ATOMS: atom_id res chain seq x y z
N MET A 1 -28.41 -13.40 -33.35
CA MET A 1 -27.17 -13.88 -32.69
C MET A 1 -26.38 -12.65 -32.29
N ALA A 2 -26.54 -12.21 -31.04
CA ALA A 2 -25.93 -11.01 -30.49
C ALA A 2 -24.69 -11.40 -29.67
N VAL A 3 -23.54 -10.82 -30.01
CA VAL A 3 -22.30 -10.88 -29.22
C VAL A 3 -22.45 -9.91 -28.05
N PRO A 4 -22.27 -10.31 -26.78
CA PRO A 4 -22.26 -9.37 -25.67
C PRO A 4 -20.94 -8.60 -25.69
N GLY A 5 -21.02 -7.29 -25.96
CA GLY A 5 -19.91 -6.35 -25.83
C GLY A 5 -19.47 -6.26 -24.37
N VAL A 6 -18.15 -6.37 -24.17
CA VAL A 6 -17.49 -6.12 -22.89
C VAL A 6 -17.67 -4.65 -22.55
N GLY A 7 -18.46 -4.37 -21.51
CA GLY A 7 -18.85 -3.03 -21.11
C GLY A 7 -17.66 -2.16 -20.73
N LEU A 8 -17.50 -1.06 -21.47
CA LEU A 8 -16.89 0.18 -21.00
C LEU A 8 -17.56 0.58 -19.68
N LEU A 9 -16.79 0.64 -18.60
CA LEU A 9 -17.17 1.33 -17.37
C LEU A 9 -16.03 2.25 -16.94
N THR A 10 -16.13 3.49 -17.43
CA THR A 10 -15.97 4.74 -16.66
C THR A 10 -15.19 4.65 -15.34
N ARG A 11 -14.11 5.45 -15.21
CA ARG A 11 -13.80 6.36 -14.06
C ARG A 11 -12.31 6.67 -13.92
N LEU A 12 -12.00 7.90 -13.46
CA LEU A 12 -11.11 8.20 -12.32
C LEU A 12 -11.17 9.71 -11.97
N HIS A 13 -11.70 10.05 -10.78
CA HIS A 13 -11.64 11.40 -10.18
C HIS A 13 -10.83 11.45 -8.86
N LEU A 14 -10.31 10.31 -8.39
CA LEU A 14 -9.55 10.24 -7.15
C LEU A 14 -8.16 10.86 -7.23
N CYS A 15 -7.55 10.86 -8.44
CA CYS A 15 -6.38 11.68 -8.72
C CYS A 15 -6.72 13.16 -8.92
N ALA A 16 -7.95 13.51 -9.30
CA ALA A 16 -8.35 14.88 -9.59
C ALA A 16 -8.41 15.78 -8.34
N GLN A 17 -8.76 15.25 -7.16
CA GLN A 17 -8.79 16.07 -5.93
C GLN A 17 -7.45 16.17 -5.19
N ARG A 18 -6.47 15.29 -5.46
CA ARG A 18 -5.07 15.67 -5.21
C ARG A 18 -4.56 16.61 -6.29
N ARG A 19 -5.11 16.60 -7.50
CA ARG A 19 -4.80 17.57 -8.57
C ARG A 19 -5.32 18.99 -8.32
N THR A 20 -6.36 19.23 -7.50
CA THR A 20 -6.71 20.62 -7.14
C THR A 20 -5.66 21.28 -6.26
N ARG A 21 -4.85 20.49 -5.52
CA ARG A 21 -3.61 20.96 -4.89
C ARG A 21 -2.34 20.68 -5.71
N VAL A 22 -2.39 19.75 -6.67
CA VAL A 22 -1.23 19.32 -7.46
C VAL A 22 -1.61 19.26 -8.94
N GLN A 23 -1.89 20.42 -9.55
CA GLN A 23 -1.56 20.60 -10.96
C GLN A 23 -0.05 20.35 -11.08
N ARG A 24 0.39 19.54 -12.07
CA ARG A 24 1.77 19.07 -12.32
C ARG A 24 2.74 19.39 -11.18
N PRO A 25 3.15 18.43 -10.33
CA PRO A 25 3.89 18.73 -9.11
C PRO A 25 5.03 19.70 -9.42
N ILE A 26 4.99 20.86 -8.78
CA ILE A 26 5.97 21.95 -8.91
C ILE A 26 7.22 21.58 -8.09
N LEU A 27 7.60 20.31 -8.18
CA LEU A 27 8.61 19.66 -7.38
C LEU A 27 9.85 19.44 -8.26
N ARG A 28 11.02 19.69 -7.68
CA ARG A 28 12.33 19.40 -8.28
C ARG A 28 13.17 18.58 -7.33
N LEU A 29 14.05 17.78 -7.91
CA LEU A 29 15.07 17.06 -7.14
C LEU A 29 16.43 17.68 -7.47
N LEU A 30 17.06 18.25 -6.44
CA LEU A 30 18.38 18.87 -6.51
C LEU A 30 19.39 17.95 -5.82
N SER A 31 20.48 17.61 -6.49
CA SER A 31 21.67 17.08 -5.83
C SER A 31 22.47 18.23 -5.25
N CYS A 32 22.61 18.28 -3.93
CA CYS A 32 23.23 19.38 -3.21
C CYS A 32 24.52 18.94 -2.48
N PRO A 33 25.61 19.70 -2.56
CA PRO A 33 26.66 19.65 -1.56
C PRO A 33 26.11 20.20 -0.22
N GLY A 34 26.55 19.63 0.90
CA GLY A 34 25.94 19.81 2.23
C GLY A 34 25.73 21.26 2.72
N THR A 35 26.43 22.24 2.17
CA THR A 35 26.26 23.67 2.47
C THR A 35 25.02 24.32 1.83
N VAL A 36 24.57 23.85 0.65
CA VAL A 36 23.58 24.55 -0.18
C VAL A 36 22.14 24.35 0.30
N ALA A 37 21.84 23.22 0.94
CA ALA A 37 20.48 22.93 1.41
C ALA A 37 20.07 23.83 2.59
N GLU A 38 21.04 24.32 3.37
CA GLU A 38 20.84 25.26 4.47
C GLU A 38 20.52 26.67 3.98
N ASP A 39 21.23 27.17 2.96
CA ASP A 39 20.95 28.49 2.38
C ASP A 39 19.58 28.51 1.69
N LEU A 40 19.18 27.41 1.02
CA LEU A 40 17.85 27.24 0.45
C LEU A 40 16.73 27.18 1.50
N ARG A 41 17.02 26.72 2.73
CA ARG A 41 16.09 26.74 3.86
C ARG A 41 16.06 28.08 4.58
N ARG A 42 17.16 28.84 4.61
CA ARG A 42 17.20 30.17 5.22
C ARG A 42 16.34 31.20 4.47
N ASP A 43 16.12 31.00 3.17
CA ASP A 43 15.10 31.73 2.40
C ASP A 43 13.64 31.44 2.84
N GLU A 44 13.39 30.51 3.78
CA GLU A 44 12.08 30.29 4.41
C GLU A 44 11.79 31.27 5.56
N GLN A 45 12.77 32.02 6.09
CA GLN A 45 12.57 33.00 7.16
C GLN A 45 12.44 34.41 6.56
N PRO A 46 11.30 35.11 6.72
CA PRO A 46 11.15 36.47 6.20
C PRO A 46 11.93 37.42 7.10
N SER A 47 13.23 37.55 6.86
CA SER A 47 14.03 38.63 7.41
C SER A 47 14.59 39.47 6.28
N GLY A 48 13.96 40.62 6.08
CA GLY A 48 14.55 41.80 5.43
C GLY A 48 14.96 41.66 3.97
N SER A 49 14.02 41.99 3.07
CA SER A 49 14.27 42.68 1.79
C SER A 49 15.62 42.43 1.10
N VAL A 50 15.68 41.40 0.25
CA VAL A 50 16.49 41.44 -0.97
C VAL A 50 15.63 40.90 -2.12
N GLU A 51 15.15 41.82 -2.94
CA GLU A 51 14.46 41.52 -4.19
C GLU A 51 15.46 40.94 -5.19
N THR A 52 15.45 39.61 -5.33
CA THR A 52 15.94 38.94 -6.54
C THR A 52 14.91 37.92 -7.03
N GLY A 53 14.05 38.37 -7.95
CA GLY A 53 13.44 37.58 -9.03
C GLY A 53 12.57 36.35 -8.71
N ASP A 54 11.26 36.54 -8.68
CA ASP A 54 10.19 35.61 -9.11
C ASP A 54 10.42 34.09 -8.89
N GLY A 55 10.30 33.63 -7.65
CA GLY A 55 10.33 32.19 -7.38
C GLY A 55 10.12 31.82 -5.92
N ALA A 56 8.97 32.14 -5.33
CA ALA A 56 8.65 31.73 -3.97
C ALA A 56 8.70 30.19 -3.84
N VAL A 57 9.64 29.69 -3.02
CA VAL A 57 9.75 28.29 -2.63
C VAL A 57 8.71 28.01 -1.55
N ALA A 58 7.91 26.97 -1.74
CA ALA A 58 6.85 26.57 -0.82
C ALA A 58 7.37 25.61 0.27
N SER A 59 8.29 24.70 -0.08
CA SER A 59 8.94 23.83 0.91
C SER A 59 10.23 23.19 0.36
N VAL A 60 11.19 22.92 1.26
CA VAL A 60 12.42 22.15 0.96
C VAL A 60 12.59 20.96 1.91
N CYS A 61 12.57 19.75 1.35
CA CYS A 61 12.85 18.53 2.09
C CYS A 61 14.21 17.93 1.72
N SER A 62 15.07 17.66 2.72
CA SER A 62 16.37 17.02 2.53
C SER A 62 16.27 15.51 2.69
N VAL A 63 16.63 14.77 1.64
CA VAL A 63 16.68 13.31 1.56
C VAL A 63 18.12 12.91 1.25
N GLY A 64 18.90 12.63 2.29
CA GLY A 64 20.34 12.36 2.15
C GLY A 64 21.09 13.54 1.51
N LEU A 65 21.73 13.30 0.35
CA LEU A 65 22.44 14.32 -0.44
C LEU A 65 21.54 15.11 -1.41
N TYR A 66 20.23 14.85 -1.37
CA TYR A 66 19.27 15.46 -2.28
C TYR A 66 18.31 16.37 -1.54
N ALA A 67 17.85 17.41 -2.23
CA ALA A 67 16.76 18.28 -1.78
C ALA A 67 15.58 18.16 -2.74
N VAL A 68 14.40 17.90 -2.20
CA VAL A 68 13.12 18.03 -2.91
C VAL A 68 12.60 19.44 -2.68
N VAL A 69 12.45 20.22 -3.75
CA VAL A 69 12.01 21.62 -3.69
C VAL A 69 10.63 21.76 -4.33
N GLU A 70 9.65 22.23 -3.56
CA GLU A 70 8.30 22.57 -4.02
C GLU A 70 8.24 24.07 -4.28
N PHE A 71 7.89 24.52 -5.48
CA PHE A 71 7.65 25.95 -5.75
C PHE A 71 6.16 26.26 -5.73
N CYS A 72 5.82 27.51 -5.42
CA CYS A 72 4.43 27.99 -5.45
C CYS A 72 3.85 28.07 -6.88
N ARG A 73 4.70 28.28 -7.90
CA ARG A 73 4.28 28.50 -9.29
C ARG A 73 4.98 27.55 -10.26
N LYS A 74 4.21 27.00 -11.21
CA LYS A 74 4.71 26.08 -12.23
C LYS A 74 5.75 26.73 -13.17
N GLU A 75 5.63 28.03 -13.42
CA GLU A 75 6.53 28.79 -14.30
C GLU A 75 7.96 28.88 -13.77
N SER A 76 8.14 28.87 -12.44
CA SER A 76 9.45 28.90 -11.78
C SER A 76 10.33 27.70 -12.19
N VAL A 77 9.70 26.55 -12.47
CA VAL A 77 10.38 25.38 -13.04
C VAL A 77 10.94 25.76 -14.42
N GLY A 78 10.12 26.25 -15.34
CA GLY A 78 10.58 26.63 -16.68
C GLY A 78 11.73 27.65 -16.66
N SER A 79 11.62 28.70 -15.83
CA SER A 79 12.65 29.72 -15.66
C SER A 79 14.01 29.13 -15.23
N LEU A 80 14.02 28.30 -14.19
CA LEU A 80 15.24 27.69 -13.68
C LEU A 80 15.87 26.68 -14.69
N GLN A 81 15.04 25.96 -15.45
CA GLN A 81 15.52 25.07 -16.51
C GLN A 81 16.20 25.82 -17.65
N ASN A 82 15.69 26.99 -18.03
CA ASN A 82 16.29 27.84 -19.08
C ASN A 82 17.67 28.37 -18.66
N GLY A 83 17.89 28.62 -17.36
CA GLY A 83 19.19 29.00 -16.82
C GLY A 83 20.18 27.85 -16.61
N THR A 84 19.74 26.59 -16.77
CA THR A 84 20.57 25.41 -16.53
C THR A 84 21.32 24.97 -17.78
N ARG A 85 22.59 24.56 -17.63
CA ARG A 85 23.44 24.10 -18.74
C ARG A 85 23.57 22.58 -18.74
N THR A 86 23.67 21.99 -19.92
CA THR A 86 24.06 20.57 -20.08
C THR A 86 25.51 20.40 -19.62
N PRO A 87 25.84 19.33 -18.87
CA PRO A 87 27.22 19.04 -18.49
C PRO A 87 28.11 18.89 -19.73
N ASN A 88 29.28 19.51 -19.70
CA ASN A 88 30.31 19.31 -20.72
C ASN A 88 31.54 18.73 -20.00
N MET A 89 31.69 17.39 -20.05
CA MET A 89 32.87 16.69 -19.53
C MET A 89 33.71 16.21 -20.71
N ALA A 90 35.01 16.50 -20.67
CA ALA A 90 35.91 16.27 -21.80
C ALA A 90 36.10 14.77 -22.19
N MET A 91 35.79 13.84 -21.29
CA MET A 91 35.95 12.39 -21.52
C MET A 91 34.63 11.64 -21.76
N GLU A 92 33.46 12.23 -21.50
CA GLU A 92 32.16 11.56 -21.59
C GLU A 92 31.12 12.48 -22.24
N THR A 93 30.45 11.98 -23.29
CA THR A 93 29.38 12.71 -23.97
C THR A 93 28.08 12.56 -23.19
N ALA A 94 27.54 13.67 -22.69
CA ALA A 94 26.25 13.68 -22.01
C ALA A 94 25.08 13.62 -23.01
N ILE A 95 24.09 12.78 -22.74
CA ILE A 95 22.82 12.77 -23.47
C ILE A 95 22.01 14.02 -23.08
N PRO A 96 21.58 14.87 -24.03
CA PRO A 96 20.99 16.17 -23.74
C PRO A 96 19.49 16.08 -23.36
N PHE A 97 19.12 15.14 -22.49
CA PHE A 97 17.75 15.05 -21.95
C PHE A 97 17.57 16.07 -20.81
N ARG A 98 16.68 17.05 -21.01
CA ARG A 98 16.41 18.11 -20.02
C ARG A 98 15.31 17.68 -19.06
N SER A 99 15.71 17.22 -17.87
CA SER A 99 14.79 16.80 -16.82
C SER A 99 14.61 17.89 -15.73
N ARG A 100 13.75 17.60 -14.74
CA ARG A 100 13.63 18.37 -13.48
C ARG A 100 14.60 17.90 -12.39
N PHE A 101 15.51 16.98 -12.73
CA PHE A 101 16.54 16.47 -11.84
C PHE A 101 17.86 17.21 -12.12
N LEU A 102 18.32 18.01 -11.17
CA LEU A 102 19.45 18.94 -11.35
C LEU A 102 20.57 18.66 -10.36
N SER A 103 21.80 19.01 -10.74
CA SER A 103 22.97 19.01 -9.85
C SER A 103 23.44 20.44 -9.62
N LEU A 104 23.50 20.84 -8.35
CA LEU A 104 24.05 22.13 -7.94
C LEU A 104 25.52 21.95 -7.54
N LYS A 105 26.40 22.80 -8.07
CA LYS A 105 27.82 22.84 -7.71
C LYS A 105 28.17 24.25 -7.25
N LEU A 106 28.81 24.39 -6.09
CA LEU A 106 29.35 25.69 -5.67
C LEU A 106 30.47 26.10 -6.61
N LYS A 107 30.46 27.37 -7.02
CA LYS A 107 31.55 27.94 -7.84
C LYS A 107 32.82 28.18 -7.02
N ASN A 108 32.71 28.42 -5.71
CA ASN A 108 33.83 28.65 -4.79
C ASN A 108 33.65 27.77 -3.54
N GLN A 109 34.61 26.92 -3.17
CA GLN A 109 34.52 26.09 -1.97
C GLN A 109 34.94 26.91 -0.74
N THR A 110 33.98 27.33 0.09
CA THR A 110 34.25 27.70 1.49
C THR A 110 33.76 26.58 2.39
N SER A 111 34.70 26.06 3.18
CA SER A 111 34.57 24.90 4.04
C SER A 111 33.79 25.22 5.30
N GLU A 112 32.46 25.09 5.26
CA GLU A 112 31.67 24.91 6.48
C GLU A 112 30.71 23.75 6.28
N GLN A 113 31.06 22.56 6.77
CA GLN A 113 30.13 21.44 6.79
C GLN A 113 29.15 21.63 7.94
N SER A 114 27.99 22.23 7.67
CA SER A 114 26.83 22.09 8.54
C SER A 114 26.15 20.73 8.27
N CYS A 115 25.84 20.02 9.35
CA CYS A 115 25.19 18.72 9.30
C CYS A 115 23.68 18.92 9.12
N ILE A 116 23.18 18.71 7.90
CA ILE A 116 21.75 18.80 7.61
C ILE A 116 21.02 17.66 8.33
N GLN A 117 19.92 17.96 9.03
CA GLN A 117 18.97 16.94 9.48
C GLN A 117 18.30 16.30 8.26
N SER A 118 18.78 15.11 7.89
CA SER A 118 18.22 14.30 6.81
C SER A 118 16.98 13.54 7.27
N SER A 119 15.92 13.53 6.47
CA SER A 119 14.77 12.67 6.71
C SER A 119 15.12 11.22 6.37
N ASP A 120 15.05 10.31 7.35
CA ASP A 120 15.29 8.88 7.15
C ASP A 120 14.20 8.27 6.27
N GLN A 121 14.57 7.79 5.08
CA GLN A 121 13.63 7.15 4.13
C GLN A 121 13.56 5.63 4.27
N LEU A 122 14.30 5.08 5.23
CA LEU A 122 14.40 3.66 5.50
C LEU A 122 13.75 3.33 6.85
N PRO A 123 13.20 2.12 7.00
CA PRO A 123 12.65 1.69 8.28
C PRO A 123 13.74 1.62 9.34
N PRO A 124 13.41 1.77 10.63
CA PRO A 124 14.39 1.69 11.70
C PRO A 124 15.09 0.32 11.71
N THR A 125 16.31 0.30 12.24
CA THR A 125 17.02 -0.96 12.46
C THR A 125 16.27 -1.84 13.44
N ASN A 126 16.42 -3.16 13.31
CA ASN A 126 15.82 -4.14 14.21
C ASN A 126 16.16 -3.89 15.69
N ARG A 127 17.35 -3.34 15.99
CA ARG A 127 17.77 -2.99 17.36
C ARG A 127 16.96 -1.81 17.92
N LYS A 128 16.88 -0.71 17.17
CA LYS A 128 16.08 0.46 17.56
C LYS A 128 14.60 0.08 17.74
N LEU A 129 14.05 -0.73 16.83
CA LEU A 129 12.68 -1.23 16.97
C LEU A 129 12.50 -2.08 18.22
N PHE A 130 13.43 -3.00 18.51
CA PHE A 130 13.37 -3.83 19.71
C PHE A 130 13.30 -2.97 20.98
N GLU A 131 14.15 -1.95 21.09
CA GLU A 131 14.16 -1.01 22.21
C GLU A 131 12.82 -0.28 22.34
N LEU A 132 12.34 0.34 21.25
CA LEU A 132 11.07 1.08 21.23
C LEU A 132 9.88 0.21 21.68
N LEU A 133 9.83 -1.05 21.25
CA LEU A 133 8.75 -1.96 21.65
C LEU A 133 8.85 -2.37 23.13
N CYS A 134 10.06 -2.46 23.70
CA CYS A 134 10.22 -2.78 25.13
C CYS A 134 9.74 -1.63 26.03
N TYR A 135 9.89 -0.37 25.59
CA TYR A 135 9.48 0.83 26.33
C TYR A 135 7.99 1.15 26.27
N ALA A 136 7.22 0.49 25.39
CA ALA A 136 5.77 0.69 25.32
C ALA A 136 5.07 0.22 26.62
N GLU A 137 3.85 0.72 26.88
CA GLU A 137 3.07 0.39 28.08
C GLU A 137 2.08 -0.77 27.86
N SER A 138 1.59 -0.91 26.62
CA SER A 138 0.62 -1.95 26.22
C SER A 138 0.97 -2.57 24.87
N ILE A 139 0.35 -3.72 24.53
CA ILE A 139 0.49 -4.33 23.20
C ILE A 139 -0.15 -3.45 22.12
N ASP A 140 -1.22 -2.74 22.46
CA ASP A 140 -1.81 -1.69 21.62
C ASP A 140 -0.78 -0.60 21.29
N ASP A 141 -0.03 -0.11 22.29
CA ASP A 141 1.02 0.88 22.09
C ASP A 141 2.20 0.33 21.29
N GLN A 142 2.57 -0.95 21.48
CA GLN A 142 3.57 -1.63 20.66
C GLN A 142 3.15 -1.67 19.18
N LEU A 143 1.89 -2.02 18.88
CA LEU A 143 1.37 -2.05 17.51
C LEU A 143 1.29 -0.66 16.89
N ASN A 144 0.87 0.35 17.66
CA ASN A 144 0.83 1.74 17.20
C ASN A 144 2.22 2.33 16.99
N THR A 145 3.19 2.00 17.85
CA THR A 145 4.60 2.38 17.69
C THR A 145 5.19 1.75 16.44
N LEU A 146 4.94 0.45 16.22
CA LEU A 146 5.33 -0.24 14.99
C LEU A 146 4.75 0.45 13.75
N LEU A 147 3.46 0.81 13.76
CA LEU A 147 2.83 1.53 12.66
C LEU A 147 3.51 2.88 12.42
N LYS A 148 3.73 3.66 13.48
CA LYS A 148 4.33 5.01 13.41
C LYS A 148 5.74 4.98 12.82
N GLU A 149 6.56 4.02 13.23
CA GLU A 149 7.94 3.91 12.78
C GLU A 149 8.09 3.33 11.37
N PHE A 150 7.12 2.53 10.90
CA PHE A 150 7.20 1.90 9.59
C PHE A 150 6.41 2.61 8.50
N GLN A 151 5.35 3.36 8.81
CA GLN A 151 4.50 3.99 7.81
C GLN A 151 5.26 5.00 6.95
N LEU A 152 4.80 5.22 5.71
CA LEU A 152 5.35 6.26 4.84
C LEU A 152 5.15 7.64 5.48
N THR A 153 6.21 8.45 5.49
CA THR A 153 6.12 9.86 5.88
C THR A 153 5.54 10.71 4.75
N GLU A 154 5.19 11.96 5.06
CA GLU A 154 4.72 12.90 4.05
C GLU A 154 5.81 13.18 3.02
N GLU A 155 7.06 13.34 3.46
CA GLU A 155 8.24 13.55 2.62
C GLU A 155 8.48 12.37 1.69
N ASN A 156 8.42 11.14 2.22
CA ASN A 156 8.56 9.93 1.42
C ASN A 156 7.45 9.82 0.37
N THR A 157 6.23 10.20 0.75
CA THR A 157 5.08 10.25 -0.17
C THR A 157 5.32 11.28 -1.28
N LYS A 158 5.73 12.52 -0.95
CA LYS A 158 6.05 13.56 -1.93
C LYS A 158 7.14 13.10 -2.89
N LEU A 159 8.19 12.47 -2.38
CA LEU A 159 9.28 11.91 -3.19
C LEU A 159 8.76 10.86 -4.19
N ARG A 160 7.91 9.92 -3.75
CA ARG A 160 7.31 8.91 -4.63
C ARG A 160 6.50 9.54 -5.76
N TYR A 161 5.68 10.54 -5.46
CA TYR A 161 4.91 11.27 -6.48
C TYR A 161 5.80 12.05 -7.44
N LEU A 162 6.88 12.67 -6.94
CA LEU A 162 7.88 13.32 -7.79
C LEU A 162 8.54 12.30 -8.72
N THR A 163 8.94 11.14 -8.23
CA THR A 163 9.51 10.08 -9.07
C THR A 163 8.55 9.67 -10.17
N CYS A 164 7.27 9.42 -9.87
CA CYS A 164 6.26 9.14 -10.91
C CYS A 164 6.20 10.26 -11.95
N SER A 165 6.23 11.52 -11.51
CA SER A 165 6.19 12.66 -12.42
C SER A 165 7.45 12.80 -13.29
N LEU A 166 8.62 12.42 -12.79
CA LEU A 166 9.85 12.38 -13.60
C LEU A 166 9.79 11.30 -14.68
N ILE A 167 9.20 10.15 -14.37
CA ILE A 167 8.96 9.08 -15.34
C ILE A 167 7.91 9.50 -16.37
N GLU A 168 6.89 10.25 -15.94
CA GLU A 168 5.90 10.88 -16.84
C GLU A 168 6.57 11.82 -17.84
N ASP A 169 7.54 12.66 -17.42
CA ASP A 169 8.26 13.55 -18.35
C ASP A 169 8.98 12.78 -19.48
N ILE A 170 9.51 11.59 -19.18
CA ILE A 170 10.19 10.72 -20.15
C ILE A 170 9.17 10.10 -21.11
N ALA A 171 8.08 9.54 -20.56
CA ALA A 171 7.02 8.94 -21.38
C ALA A 171 6.30 9.97 -22.25
N ALA A 172 6.11 11.20 -21.75
CA ALA A 172 5.45 12.30 -22.44
C ALA A 172 6.20 12.77 -23.70
N ALA A 173 7.48 12.44 -23.85
CA ALA A 173 8.22 12.70 -25.09
C ALA A 173 7.64 11.93 -26.29
N TYR A 174 7.04 10.75 -26.04
CA TYR A 174 6.37 9.94 -27.06
C TYR A 174 4.85 9.97 -26.94
N PHE A 175 4.32 10.11 -25.72
CA PHE A 175 2.89 10.06 -25.41
C PHE A 175 2.48 11.30 -24.60
N PRO A 176 2.24 12.46 -25.26
CA PRO A 176 2.12 13.76 -24.59
C PRO A 176 1.07 13.84 -23.47
N ASP A 177 -0.04 13.11 -23.60
CA ASP A 177 -1.14 13.10 -22.62
C ASP A 177 -1.10 11.87 -21.70
N CYS A 178 0.02 11.16 -21.65
CA CYS A 178 0.18 10.07 -20.70
C CYS A 178 0.26 10.58 -19.26
N VAL A 179 -0.18 9.75 -18.31
CA VAL A 179 -0.09 10.07 -16.89
C VAL A 179 0.52 8.91 -16.14
N VAL A 180 1.52 9.17 -15.31
CA VAL A 180 2.14 8.13 -14.46
C VAL A 180 1.70 8.33 -13.02
N ARG A 181 1.04 7.32 -12.45
CA ARG A 181 0.44 7.40 -11.12
C ARG A 181 0.94 6.27 -10.21
N PRO A 182 1.23 6.56 -8.93
CA PRO A 182 1.56 5.50 -7.99
C PRO A 182 0.33 4.64 -7.67
N PHE A 183 0.54 3.35 -7.45
CA PHE A 183 -0.49 2.44 -6.92
C PHE A 183 0.11 1.49 -5.87
N GLY A 184 -0.71 0.55 -5.37
CA GLY A 184 -0.27 -0.47 -4.44
C GLY A 184 0.11 0.13 -3.09
N SER A 185 1.23 -0.32 -2.54
CA SER A 185 1.68 0.04 -1.19
C SER A 185 1.93 1.55 -1.01
N SER A 186 2.23 2.27 -2.09
CA SER A 186 2.51 3.71 -2.05
C SER A 186 1.26 4.56 -1.80
N VAL A 187 0.05 4.04 -2.06
CA VAL A 187 -1.20 4.80 -1.94
C VAL A 187 -2.27 4.12 -1.08
N ASN A 188 -2.14 2.82 -0.78
CA ASN A 188 -3.18 2.04 -0.10
C ASN A 188 -3.17 2.16 1.44
N THR A 189 -2.41 3.09 2.03
CA THR A 189 -2.17 3.29 3.48
C THR A 189 -1.40 2.20 4.23
N PHE A 190 -1.09 1.08 3.57
CA PHE A 190 -0.32 -0.05 4.13
C PHE A 190 1.14 -0.08 3.63
N GLY A 191 1.63 1.00 3.04
CA GLY A 191 3.02 1.17 2.64
C GLY A 191 3.95 1.34 3.82
N LYS A 192 5.11 0.67 3.76
CA LYS A 192 6.18 0.85 4.75
C LYS A 192 7.37 1.58 4.14
N LEU A 193 8.16 2.29 4.93
CA LEU A 193 9.42 2.87 4.48
C LEU A 193 10.30 1.79 3.83
N GLY A 194 10.96 2.17 2.74
CA GLY A 194 11.71 1.24 1.88
C GLY A 194 10.89 0.24 1.08
N CYS A 195 9.55 0.35 1.04
CA CYS A 195 8.76 -0.47 0.11
C CYS A 195 8.89 0.02 -1.34
N ASP A 196 8.69 -0.91 -2.26
CA ASP A 196 8.64 -0.65 -3.70
C ASP A 196 7.64 0.47 -4.02
N LEU A 197 7.94 1.27 -5.04
CA LEU A 197 6.97 2.17 -5.65
C LEU A 197 6.51 1.57 -6.98
N ASP A 198 5.26 1.10 -6.95
CA ASP A 198 4.56 0.58 -8.10
C ASP A 198 3.87 1.74 -8.83
N MET A 199 4.12 1.87 -10.12
CA MET A 199 3.62 2.95 -10.97
C MET A 199 2.70 2.40 -12.05
N PHE A 200 1.67 3.15 -12.45
CA PHE A 200 0.87 2.85 -13.63
C PHE A 200 0.87 3.97 -14.64
N LEU A 201 0.99 3.62 -15.92
CA LEU A 201 0.89 4.53 -17.05
C LEU A 201 -0.52 4.55 -17.60
N ASP A 202 -1.22 5.64 -17.44
CA ASP A 202 -2.50 5.87 -18.07
C ASP A 202 -2.27 6.52 -19.45
N LEU A 203 -2.74 5.87 -20.51
CA LEU A 203 -2.73 6.42 -21.86
C LEU A 203 -4.12 6.87 -22.29
N ASP A 204 -5.18 6.62 -21.49
CA ASP A 204 -6.56 6.84 -21.89
C ASP A 204 -7.04 8.28 -21.66
N GLU A 205 -6.33 9.12 -20.89
CA GLU A 205 -6.63 10.56 -20.83
C GLU A 205 -6.53 11.24 -22.22
N THR A 206 -5.83 10.62 -23.19
CA THR A 206 -5.82 11.01 -24.62
C THR A 206 -7.20 10.97 -25.28
N ARG A 207 -8.13 10.13 -24.81
CA ARG A 207 -9.46 9.93 -25.43
C ARG A 207 -10.52 10.91 -24.92
N ASN A 208 -10.28 11.55 -23.77
CA ASN A 208 -11.24 12.44 -23.10
C ASN A 208 -11.04 13.92 -23.44
N LEU A 209 -10.18 14.24 -24.41
CA LEU A 209 -10.13 15.58 -24.97
C LEU A 209 -11.52 15.92 -25.47
N SER A 210 -12.18 16.84 -24.76
CA SER A 210 -13.49 17.36 -25.11
C SER A 210 -13.46 17.68 -26.59
N THR A 211 -14.29 16.99 -27.36
CA THR A 211 -14.63 17.37 -28.71
C THR A 211 -15.26 18.75 -28.60
N HIS A 212 -14.43 19.79 -28.60
CA HIS A 212 -14.86 21.08 -29.08
C HIS A 212 -15.52 20.76 -30.40
N LYS A 213 -16.81 21.07 -30.51
CA LYS A 213 -17.58 20.96 -31.74
C LYS A 213 -16.91 21.89 -32.76
N ILE A 214 -15.83 21.42 -33.34
CA ILE A 214 -15.20 22.02 -34.51
C ILE A 214 -16.25 21.81 -35.60
N PHE A 215 -16.78 22.92 -36.05
CA PHE A 215 -17.88 23.01 -37.00
C PHE A 215 -17.41 22.55 -38.38
N PHE A 216 -17.19 21.25 -38.55
CA PHE A 216 -16.77 20.65 -39.82
C PHE A 216 -17.53 19.34 -40.04
N PHE A 217 -17.95 19.12 -41.29
CA PHE A 217 -18.60 17.89 -41.77
C PHE A 217 -17.69 16.65 -41.73
N PHE A 218 -16.45 16.77 -41.26
CA PHE A 218 -15.44 15.72 -41.27
C PHE A 218 -14.93 15.44 -39.86
N LEU A 219 -14.90 14.15 -39.50
CA LEU A 219 -14.21 13.65 -38.31
C LEU A 219 -12.72 13.54 -38.63
N THR A 220 -11.88 14.25 -37.89
CA THR A 220 -10.42 14.18 -38.03
C THR A 220 -9.84 13.27 -36.94
N GLU A 221 -9.14 12.22 -37.34
CA GLU A 221 -8.46 11.29 -36.44
C GLU A 221 -6.98 11.20 -36.80
N PHE A 222 -6.12 10.93 -35.82
CA PHE A 222 -4.71 10.66 -36.08
C PHE A 222 -4.57 9.33 -36.82
N GLN A 223 -3.75 9.30 -37.86
CA GLN A 223 -3.38 8.05 -38.52
C GLN A 223 -2.43 7.26 -37.61
N VAL A 224 -2.95 6.22 -36.96
CA VAL A 224 -2.21 5.37 -36.02
C VAL A 224 -2.09 3.93 -36.52
N LYS A 225 -1.08 3.21 -36.03
CA LYS A 225 -0.91 1.79 -36.34
C LYS A 225 -1.84 0.94 -35.48
N ASN A 226 -2.74 0.21 -36.14
CA ASN A 226 -3.59 -0.76 -35.46
C ASN A 226 -2.81 -2.05 -35.15
N VAL A 227 -3.02 -2.57 -33.95
CA VAL A 227 -2.46 -3.84 -33.48
C VAL A 227 -3.58 -4.79 -33.06
N PRO A 228 -3.39 -6.12 -33.14
CA PRO A 228 -4.51 -7.07 -33.00
C PRO A 228 -5.02 -7.23 -31.58
N SER A 229 -4.30 -6.75 -30.56
CA SER A 229 -4.79 -6.72 -29.17
C SER A 229 -4.16 -5.60 -28.36
N GLU A 230 -4.88 -5.15 -27.33
CA GLU A 230 -4.38 -4.19 -26.33
C GLU A 230 -3.10 -4.70 -25.67
N ARG A 231 -3.01 -6.00 -25.35
CA ARG A 231 -1.80 -6.63 -24.78
C ARG A 231 -0.56 -6.41 -25.65
N ILE A 232 -0.71 -6.47 -26.97
CA ILE A 232 0.38 -6.23 -27.92
C ILE A 232 0.72 -4.74 -27.97
N ALA A 233 -0.28 -3.85 -27.92
CA ALA A 233 -0.04 -2.41 -27.80
C ALA A 233 0.80 -2.10 -26.55
N ILE A 234 0.37 -2.62 -25.40
CA ILE A 234 1.05 -2.51 -24.11
C ILE A 234 2.49 -3.01 -24.18
N PHE A 235 2.72 -4.17 -24.80
CA PHE A 235 4.06 -4.71 -25.00
C PHE A 235 4.97 -3.71 -25.72
N PHE A 236 4.51 -3.13 -26.84
CA PHE A 236 5.30 -2.16 -27.59
C PHE A 236 5.54 -0.87 -26.81
N PHE A 237 4.52 -0.37 -26.11
CA PHE A 237 4.68 0.82 -25.25
C PHE A 237 5.74 0.60 -24.16
N PHE A 238 5.70 -0.55 -23.49
CA PHE A 238 6.65 -0.87 -22.40
C PHE A 238 8.06 -1.11 -22.91
N SER A 239 8.19 -1.71 -24.10
CA SER A 239 9.49 -1.88 -24.75
C SER A 239 10.12 -0.51 -25.00
N VAL A 240 9.40 0.41 -25.68
CA VAL A 240 9.92 1.75 -25.99
C VAL A 240 10.22 2.56 -24.74
N ILE A 241 9.28 2.61 -23.78
CA ILE A 241 9.46 3.39 -22.55
C ILE A 241 10.61 2.81 -21.71
N GLY A 242 10.71 1.48 -21.60
CA GLY A 242 11.79 0.86 -20.83
C GLY A 242 13.17 1.09 -21.44
N GLU A 243 13.31 1.02 -22.77
CA GLU A 243 14.54 1.40 -23.47
C GLU A 243 14.89 2.89 -23.27
N CYS A 244 13.88 3.77 -23.32
CA CYS A 244 14.08 5.19 -23.04
C CYS A 244 14.52 5.45 -21.60
N LEU A 245 13.99 4.69 -20.64
CA LEU A 245 14.39 4.78 -19.23
C LEU A 245 15.82 4.30 -19.03
N ASP A 246 16.24 3.24 -19.72
CA ASP A 246 17.59 2.68 -19.59
C ASP A 246 18.65 3.56 -20.24
N HIS A 247 18.35 4.11 -21.41
CA HIS A 247 19.32 4.90 -22.18
C HIS A 247 19.28 6.40 -21.88
N PHE A 248 18.11 6.97 -21.57
CA PHE A 248 17.93 8.42 -21.44
C PHE A 248 17.54 8.87 -20.03
N GLY A 249 17.08 7.94 -19.17
CA GLY A 249 16.61 8.25 -17.82
C GLY A 249 17.74 8.65 -16.88
N PRO A 250 17.84 9.90 -16.41
CA PRO A 250 18.92 10.31 -15.54
C PRO A 250 18.78 9.63 -14.17
N GLY A 251 19.82 8.89 -13.76
CA GLY A 251 19.81 8.15 -12.49
C GLY A 251 18.97 6.88 -12.49
N CYS A 252 18.39 6.49 -13.64
CA CYS A 252 17.69 5.23 -13.84
C CYS A 252 18.67 4.13 -14.23
N VAL A 253 18.44 2.92 -13.72
CA VAL A 253 19.10 1.69 -14.18
C VAL A 253 18.02 0.63 -14.33
N VAL A 254 17.77 0.16 -15.56
CA VAL A 254 16.75 -0.87 -15.81
C VAL A 254 17.37 -2.26 -15.59
N PHE A 255 16.66 -3.12 -14.87
CA PHE A 255 17.15 -4.47 -14.56
C PHE A 255 16.49 -5.54 -15.43
N PHE A 256 15.16 -5.47 -15.58
CA PHE A 256 14.40 -6.55 -16.17
C PHE A 256 13.14 -6.06 -16.89
N PHE A 257 12.87 -6.72 -18.02
CA PHE A 257 11.65 -6.63 -18.80
C PHE A 257 10.85 -7.92 -18.64
N PHE A 258 9.70 -7.86 -17.96
CA PHE A 258 8.77 -8.99 -17.81
C PHE A 258 7.57 -8.81 -18.74
N LEU A 259 7.80 -8.62 -20.03
CA LEU A 259 6.74 -8.28 -20.99
C LEU A 259 5.77 -9.43 -21.27
N ASN A 260 6.19 -10.67 -21.04
CA ASN A 260 5.36 -11.87 -21.26
C ASN A 260 4.52 -12.27 -20.03
N ALA A 261 4.68 -11.60 -18.89
CA ALA A 261 3.91 -11.90 -17.68
C ALA A 261 2.40 -11.61 -17.87
N ARG A 262 1.55 -12.08 -16.94
CA ARG A 262 0.09 -11.78 -16.98
C ARG A 262 -0.15 -10.28 -17.11
N CYS A 263 0.58 -9.49 -16.33
CA CYS A 263 0.72 -8.05 -16.48
C CYS A 263 2.17 -7.75 -16.91
N PRO A 264 2.38 -7.19 -18.12
CA PRO A 264 3.69 -6.69 -18.53
C PRO A 264 4.26 -5.70 -17.51
N LEU A 265 5.56 -5.79 -17.26
CA LEU A 265 6.23 -5.05 -16.18
C LEU A 265 7.67 -4.68 -16.58
N VAL A 266 8.08 -3.46 -16.25
CA VAL A 266 9.49 -3.02 -16.31
C VAL A 266 9.97 -2.75 -14.88
N ARG A 267 11.10 -3.36 -14.50
CA ARG A 267 11.74 -3.15 -13.20
C ARG A 267 13.01 -2.33 -13.37
N PHE A 268 13.11 -1.23 -12.65
CA PHE A 268 14.26 -0.35 -12.67
C PHE A 268 14.58 0.18 -11.26
N SER A 269 15.76 0.76 -11.08
CA SER A 269 16.06 1.59 -9.91
C SER A 269 16.27 3.02 -10.34
N HIS A 270 15.94 3.95 -9.47
CA HIS A 270 16.31 5.35 -9.60
C HIS A 270 17.06 5.74 -8.33
N GLN A 271 18.38 5.97 -8.45
CA GLN A 271 19.26 6.39 -7.36
C GLN A 271 19.15 5.54 -6.07
N ALA A 272 19.30 4.21 -6.22
CA ALA A 272 19.25 3.19 -5.15
C ALA A 272 17.87 2.86 -4.55
N SER A 273 16.79 3.53 -4.97
CA SER A 273 15.42 3.08 -4.69
C SER A 273 14.93 2.19 -5.83
N VAL A 274 14.35 1.02 -5.52
CA VAL A 274 13.83 0.07 -6.51
C VAL A 274 12.37 0.43 -6.82
N PHE A 275 12.08 0.58 -8.12
CA PHE A 275 10.78 1.00 -8.63
C PHE A 275 10.25 -0.04 -9.62
N PHE A 276 8.93 -0.18 -9.66
CA PHE A 276 8.25 -1.11 -10.55
C PHE A 276 7.17 -0.37 -11.35
N PHE A 277 7.09 -0.66 -12.64
CA PHE A 277 6.13 -0.04 -13.55
C PHE A 277 5.16 -1.08 -14.11
N PHE A 278 3.87 -0.92 -13.84
CA PHE A 278 2.78 -1.84 -14.19
C PHE A 278 1.70 -1.14 -15.04
N LEU A 279 0.89 -1.91 -15.75
CA LEU A 279 -0.28 -1.41 -16.45
C LEU A 279 -1.51 -2.21 -16.01
N THR A 280 -2.14 -1.81 -14.90
CA THR A 280 -3.52 -2.22 -14.62
C THR A 280 -4.25 -1.12 -13.86
N THR A 281 -5.46 -0.80 -14.31
CA THR A 281 -6.45 0.00 -13.57
C THR A 281 -6.81 -0.76 -12.29
N ASN A 282 -6.23 -0.40 -11.15
CA ASN A 282 -6.33 -1.23 -9.96
C ASN A 282 -7.17 -0.60 -8.85
N ASN A 283 -8.48 -0.86 -8.92
CA ASN A 283 -9.47 -0.55 -7.87
C ASN A 283 -9.10 -1.15 -6.50
N SER A 284 -8.18 -2.12 -6.44
CA SER A 284 -7.74 -2.76 -5.19
C SER A 284 -6.97 -1.82 -4.27
N SER A 285 -6.19 -0.88 -4.82
CA SER A 285 -5.45 0.08 -3.99
C SER A 285 -6.40 1.08 -3.33
N GLU A 286 -7.47 1.47 -4.04
CA GLU A 286 -8.51 2.36 -3.55
C GLU A 286 -9.37 1.69 -2.47
N LEU A 287 -9.78 0.44 -2.68
CA LEU A 287 -10.50 -0.32 -1.66
C LEU A 287 -9.69 -0.47 -0.36
N LEU A 288 -8.40 -0.82 -0.49
CA LEU A 288 -7.50 -0.92 0.66
C LEU A 288 -7.27 0.44 1.34
N TYR A 289 -7.19 1.52 0.56
CA TYR A 289 -7.11 2.87 1.11
C TYR A 289 -8.33 3.18 1.98
N ILE A 290 -9.54 2.91 1.47
CA ILE A 290 -10.79 3.14 2.21
C ILE A 290 -10.78 2.35 3.52
N TYR A 291 -10.51 1.04 3.47
CA TYR A 291 -10.46 0.23 4.69
C TYR A 291 -9.40 0.70 5.69
N GLY A 292 -8.24 1.16 5.22
CA GLY A 292 -7.21 1.73 6.09
C GLY A 292 -7.57 3.09 6.69
N THR A 293 -8.49 3.85 6.06
CA THR A 293 -8.98 5.14 6.57
C THR A 293 -10.22 5.02 7.45
N LEU A 294 -11.00 3.94 7.33
CA LEU A 294 -12.25 3.77 8.10
C LEU A 294 -12.00 3.57 9.60
N ASP A 295 -10.94 2.84 9.96
CA ASP A 295 -10.59 2.61 11.37
C ASP A 295 -9.07 2.50 11.53
N SER A 296 -8.51 3.29 12.45
CA SER A 296 -7.06 3.34 12.70
C SER A 296 -6.46 1.98 13.10
N ARG A 297 -7.25 1.13 13.75
CA ARG A 297 -6.83 -0.18 14.24
C ARG A 297 -6.51 -1.14 13.10
N VAL A 298 -7.13 -0.95 11.93
CA VAL A 298 -6.90 -1.76 10.73
C VAL A 298 -5.45 -1.67 10.30
N ARG A 299 -4.90 -0.44 10.23
CA ARG A 299 -3.51 -0.21 9.82
C ARG A 299 -2.54 -0.83 10.82
N ALA A 300 -2.73 -0.57 12.12
CA ALA A 300 -1.87 -1.12 13.16
C ALA A 300 -1.85 -2.66 13.13
N LEU A 301 -3.01 -3.30 13.00
CA LEU A 301 -3.12 -4.75 12.91
C LEU A 301 -2.44 -5.31 11.66
N VAL A 302 -2.66 -4.71 10.48
CA VAL A 302 -2.03 -5.16 9.22
C VAL A 302 -0.50 -5.07 9.30
N PHE A 303 0.05 -3.98 9.87
CA PHE A 303 1.50 -3.85 10.04
C PHE A 303 2.05 -4.89 11.02
N GLY A 304 1.38 -5.11 12.15
CA GLY A 304 1.75 -6.14 13.12
C GLY A 304 1.80 -7.54 12.50
N ILE A 305 0.73 -7.94 11.81
CA ILE A 305 0.63 -9.26 11.19
C ILE A 305 1.64 -9.42 10.04
N ARG A 306 1.90 -8.38 9.25
CA ARG A 306 2.94 -8.42 8.21
C ARG A 306 4.35 -8.52 8.79
N CYS A 307 4.61 -7.83 9.91
CA CYS A 307 5.89 -7.93 10.60
C CYS A 307 6.13 -9.35 11.15
N TRP A 308 5.13 -9.91 11.83
CA TRP A 308 5.13 -11.32 12.29
C TRP A 308 5.38 -12.29 11.12
N ALA A 309 4.62 -12.15 10.03
CA ALA A 309 4.76 -13.04 8.89
C ALA A 309 6.14 -12.95 8.23
N ARG A 310 6.75 -11.75 8.23
CA ARG A 310 8.12 -11.56 7.73
C ARG A 310 9.15 -12.18 8.68
N ALA A 311 9.02 -11.98 9.99
CA ALA A 311 9.91 -12.55 11.01
C ALA A 311 9.96 -14.08 10.96
N HIS A 312 8.82 -14.72 10.66
CA HIS A 312 8.72 -16.18 10.53
C HIS A 312 8.92 -16.72 9.11
N SER A 313 9.34 -15.88 8.16
CA SER A 313 9.57 -16.27 6.76
C SER A 313 8.34 -16.95 6.11
N LEU A 314 7.16 -16.36 6.33
CA LEU A 314 5.91 -16.69 5.63
C LEU A 314 5.71 -15.83 4.38
N THR A 315 6.39 -14.68 4.33
CA THR A 315 6.41 -13.76 3.19
C THR A 315 7.83 -13.61 2.63
N SER A 316 7.94 -13.41 1.33
CA SER A 316 9.20 -13.19 0.61
C SER A 316 9.11 -11.96 -0.28
N SER A 317 10.27 -11.34 -0.54
CA SER A 317 10.43 -10.29 -1.57
C SER A 317 10.58 -10.88 -2.97
N ILE A 318 10.83 -12.19 -3.07
CA ILE A 318 10.98 -12.92 -4.32
C ILE A 318 9.65 -13.65 -4.60
N PRO A 319 9.14 -13.67 -5.84
CA PRO A 319 7.96 -14.45 -6.21
C PRO A 319 8.17 -15.95 -5.98
N GLY A 320 7.14 -16.64 -5.47
CA GLY A 320 7.19 -18.08 -5.24
C GLY A 320 5.98 -18.57 -4.44
N ALA A 321 6.17 -19.65 -3.68
CA ALA A 321 5.07 -20.34 -3.00
C ALA A 321 4.58 -19.67 -1.70
N TRP A 322 5.16 -18.53 -1.32
CA TRP A 322 4.88 -17.81 -0.07
C TRP A 322 3.54 -17.08 -0.11
N ILE A 323 2.97 -16.81 1.07
CA ILE A 323 1.80 -15.95 1.18
C ILE A 323 2.23 -14.52 0.83
N THR A 324 1.50 -13.85 -0.07
CA THR A 324 1.82 -12.48 -0.46
C THR A 324 1.35 -11.49 0.60
N ASN A 325 1.98 -10.31 0.69
CA ASN A 325 1.52 -9.24 1.58
C ASN A 325 0.07 -8.81 1.27
N PHE A 326 -0.33 -8.86 0.00
CA PHE A 326 -1.69 -8.56 -0.43
C PHE A 326 -2.69 -9.62 0.10
N SER A 327 -2.39 -10.91 -0.10
CA SER A 327 -3.19 -12.02 0.45
C SER A 327 -3.33 -11.91 1.97
N LEU A 328 -2.24 -11.62 2.69
CA LEU A 328 -2.26 -11.50 4.14
C LEU A 328 -3.09 -10.29 4.62
N THR A 329 -2.98 -9.15 3.93
CA THR A 329 -3.81 -7.95 4.22
C THR A 329 -5.29 -8.26 4.02
N MET A 330 -5.63 -9.00 2.95
CA MET A 330 -6.98 -9.44 2.68
C MET A 330 -7.51 -10.41 3.76
N MET A 331 -6.68 -11.31 4.29
CA MET A 331 -7.06 -12.14 5.43
C MET A 331 -7.40 -11.31 6.68
N VAL A 332 -6.61 -10.26 6.97
CA VAL A 332 -6.88 -9.34 8.08
C VAL A 332 -8.20 -8.60 7.88
N ILE A 333 -8.44 -8.05 6.69
CA ILE A 333 -9.71 -7.34 6.38
C ILE A 333 -10.91 -8.27 6.58
N PHE A 334 -10.83 -9.50 6.07
CA PHE A 334 -11.88 -10.50 6.24
C PHE A 334 -12.15 -10.83 7.72
N PHE A 335 -11.09 -10.96 8.52
CA PHE A 335 -11.21 -11.16 9.97
C PHE A 335 -11.93 -9.98 10.65
N LEU A 336 -11.57 -8.75 10.28
CA LEU A 336 -12.18 -7.54 10.84
C LEU A 336 -13.64 -7.34 10.43
N GLN A 337 -14.03 -7.80 9.24
CA GLN A 337 -15.42 -7.84 8.78
C GLN A 337 -16.28 -8.84 9.57
N ARG A 338 -15.67 -9.86 10.19
CA ARG A 338 -16.35 -10.92 10.97
C ARG A 338 -16.39 -10.66 12.47
N ARG A 339 -15.87 -9.53 12.94
CA ARG A 339 -16.01 -9.11 14.34
C ARG A 339 -17.48 -8.84 14.67
N SER A 340 -17.83 -8.96 15.94
CA SER A 340 -19.17 -8.66 16.44
C SER A 340 -19.06 -7.60 17.54
N PRO A 341 -19.37 -6.32 17.27
CA PRO A 341 -19.84 -5.77 15.99
C PRO A 341 -18.71 -5.65 14.94
N PRO A 342 -19.02 -5.59 13.63
CA PRO A 342 -18.02 -5.54 12.56
C PRO A 342 -17.27 -4.21 12.55
N ILE A 343 -15.96 -4.28 12.28
CA ILE A 343 -15.10 -3.07 12.20
C ILE A 343 -15.05 -2.51 10.81
N LEU A 344 -15.17 -3.37 9.81
CA LEU A 344 -15.14 -2.97 8.41
C LEU A 344 -16.45 -3.39 7.73
N PRO A 345 -16.99 -2.56 6.82
CA PRO A 345 -18.12 -2.95 6.01
C PRO A 345 -17.72 -4.03 4.99
N THR A 346 -18.68 -4.87 4.61
CA THR A 346 -18.50 -5.81 3.50
C THR A 346 -18.41 -5.06 2.17
N LEU A 347 -17.87 -5.70 1.14
CA LEU A 347 -17.76 -5.06 -0.16
C LEU A 347 -19.13 -4.82 -0.81
N ASP A 348 -20.12 -5.68 -0.54
CA ASP A 348 -21.51 -5.46 -0.96
C ASP A 348 -22.10 -4.22 -0.31
N SER A 349 -21.91 -4.05 1.00
CA SER A 349 -22.37 -2.85 1.73
C SER A 349 -21.76 -1.57 1.15
N LEU A 350 -20.48 -1.60 0.76
CA LEU A 350 -19.84 -0.47 0.10
C LEU A 350 -20.42 -0.23 -1.31
N LYS A 351 -20.71 -1.29 -2.07
CA LYS A 351 -21.32 -1.19 -3.40
C LYS A 351 -22.76 -0.66 -3.36
N THR A 352 -23.56 -1.12 -2.39
CA THR A 352 -24.94 -0.64 -2.22
C THR A 352 -24.96 0.82 -1.81
N LEU A 353 -24.02 1.24 -0.95
CA LEU A 353 -23.91 2.63 -0.51
C LEU A 353 -23.36 3.55 -1.63
N ALA A 354 -22.69 2.97 -2.64
CA ALA A 354 -22.20 3.69 -3.82
C ALA A 354 -23.23 3.85 -4.95
N GLU A 355 -24.52 3.54 -4.71
CA GLU A 355 -25.69 3.63 -5.61
C GLU A 355 -25.43 3.67 -7.14
N GLY A 356 -25.81 2.61 -7.85
CA GLY A 356 -26.07 2.67 -9.29
C GLY A 356 -24.85 2.58 -10.21
N ASN A 357 -24.43 1.34 -10.47
CA ASN A 357 -23.74 0.90 -11.69
C ASN A 357 -22.34 1.44 -12.02
N ASN A 358 -21.66 2.16 -11.14
CA ASN A 358 -20.34 2.66 -11.48
C ASN A 358 -19.39 2.46 -10.27
N CYS A 359 -18.20 1.89 -10.49
CA CYS A 359 -17.18 1.64 -9.45
C CYS A 359 -16.42 2.92 -9.00
N THR A 360 -17.08 3.98 -8.49
CA THR A 360 -16.35 5.04 -7.76
C THR A 360 -16.57 4.64 -6.35
N PHE A 361 -15.51 4.22 -5.69
CA PHE A 361 -15.56 4.19 -4.27
C PHE A 361 -15.41 5.65 -3.82
N VAL A 362 -16.57 6.26 -3.55
CA VAL A 362 -16.66 7.68 -3.22
C VAL A 362 -16.05 7.87 -1.83
N ARG A 363 -15.11 8.81 -1.71
CA ARG A 363 -14.48 9.20 -0.44
C ARG A 363 -15.50 9.61 0.64
N ASP A 364 -16.71 9.99 0.22
CA ASP A 364 -17.82 10.42 1.07
C ASP A 364 -18.39 9.28 1.93
N LEU A 365 -18.08 8.02 1.62
CA LEU A 365 -18.50 6.84 2.40
C LEU A 365 -17.89 6.80 3.80
N ILE A 366 -16.76 7.48 4.03
CA ILE A 366 -16.09 7.53 5.34
C ILE A 366 -17.00 8.17 6.41
N PHE A 367 -17.89 9.09 6.04
CA PHE A 367 -18.78 9.76 6.98
C PHE A 367 -19.94 8.88 7.47
N PHE A 368 -20.30 7.82 6.74
CA PHE A 368 -21.51 7.04 7.01
C PHE A 368 -21.25 5.74 7.76
N PHE A 369 -20.00 5.29 7.86
CA PHE A 369 -19.66 4.05 8.56
C PHE A 369 -18.89 4.33 9.85
N PHE A 370 -19.58 4.16 10.98
CA PHE A 370 -18.98 4.13 12.31
C PHE A 370 -19.16 2.74 12.91
N SER A 371 -18.06 2.07 13.25
CA SER A 371 -18.13 0.81 13.99
C SER A 371 -18.40 1.08 15.47
N GLY A 372 -19.39 0.42 16.05
CA GLY A 372 -19.61 0.39 17.50
C GLY A 372 -18.67 -0.56 18.25
N ASN A 373 -17.65 -1.11 17.59
CA ASN A 373 -16.72 -2.08 18.18
C ASN A 373 -15.67 -1.38 19.05
N THR A 374 -15.61 -1.75 20.34
CA THR A 374 -14.67 -1.21 21.34
C THR A 374 -13.55 -2.19 21.72
N GLU A 375 -13.37 -3.29 20.99
CA GLU A 375 -12.31 -4.27 21.25
C GLU A 375 -10.93 -3.67 20.95
N THR A 376 -9.91 -4.07 21.72
CA THR A 376 -8.55 -3.51 21.64
C THR A 376 -7.73 -4.12 20.50
N LEU A 377 -6.62 -3.47 20.15
CA LEU A 377 -5.68 -4.00 19.16
C LEU A 377 -5.02 -5.29 19.62
N GLU A 378 -4.66 -5.38 20.90
CA GLU A 378 -4.18 -6.62 21.53
C GLU A 378 -5.15 -7.77 21.28
N PHE A 379 -6.44 -7.52 21.53
CA PHE A 379 -7.49 -8.50 21.31
C PHE A 379 -7.55 -8.94 19.84
N PHE A 380 -7.52 -8.01 18.88
CA PHE A 380 -7.53 -8.39 17.46
C PHE A 380 -6.30 -9.19 17.05
N PHE A 381 -5.13 -8.81 17.53
CA PHE A 381 -3.89 -9.50 17.20
C PHE A 381 -3.92 -10.94 17.69
N PHE A 382 -4.38 -11.16 18.92
CA PHE A 382 -4.57 -12.51 19.47
C PHE A 382 -5.64 -13.31 18.72
N PHE A 383 -6.85 -12.78 18.59
CA PHE A 383 -7.97 -13.50 17.99
C PHE A 383 -7.78 -13.75 16.49
N PHE A 384 -6.96 -12.96 15.79
CA PHE A 384 -6.56 -13.26 14.43
C PHE A 384 -5.85 -14.63 14.34
N PHE A 385 -4.91 -14.89 15.25
CA PHE A 385 -4.17 -16.16 15.29
C PHE A 385 -5.05 -17.32 15.74
N GLU A 386 -5.92 -17.11 16.72
CA GLU A 386 -6.88 -18.14 17.13
C GLU A 386 -7.84 -18.51 15.99
N TYR A 387 -8.36 -17.49 15.29
CA TYR A 387 -9.28 -17.68 14.18
C TYR A 387 -8.63 -18.44 13.03
N PHE A 388 -7.49 -17.95 12.52
CA PHE A 388 -6.84 -18.59 11.37
C PHE A 388 -6.05 -19.85 11.73
N GLY A 389 -5.66 -20.04 12.99
CA GLY A 389 -5.10 -21.30 13.48
C GLY A 389 -6.11 -22.45 13.50
N ASN A 390 -7.41 -22.14 13.60
CA ASN A 390 -8.50 -23.12 13.61
C ASN A 390 -9.37 -23.09 12.33
N PHE A 391 -9.05 -22.22 11.37
CA PHE A 391 -9.81 -22.07 10.14
C PHE A 391 -9.68 -23.30 9.24
N ALA A 392 -10.80 -23.85 8.78
CA ALA A 392 -10.84 -25.04 7.93
C ALA A 392 -10.50 -24.71 6.46
N PHE A 393 -9.24 -24.37 6.18
CA PHE A 393 -8.75 -24.03 4.82
C PHE A 393 -8.97 -25.13 3.78
N ASN A 394 -9.21 -26.38 4.19
CA ASN A 394 -9.51 -27.48 3.27
C ASN A 394 -10.92 -27.38 2.66
N LYS A 395 -11.88 -26.80 3.37
CA LYS A 395 -13.29 -26.70 2.96
C LYS A 395 -13.68 -25.29 2.55
N ASN A 396 -13.12 -24.30 3.25
CA ASN A 396 -13.61 -22.94 3.22
C ASN A 396 -12.73 -22.01 2.40
N SER A 397 -13.38 -21.08 1.72
CA SER A 397 -12.76 -19.95 1.03
C SER A 397 -12.94 -18.65 1.80
N ILE A 398 -12.02 -17.71 1.59
CA ILE A 398 -12.08 -16.34 2.12
C ILE A 398 -12.72 -15.45 1.06
N ILE A 399 -13.89 -14.92 1.38
CA ILE A 399 -14.75 -14.14 0.47
C ILE A 399 -15.19 -12.85 1.16
N PHE A 400 -15.14 -11.74 0.41
CA PHE A 400 -15.43 -10.38 0.89
C PHE A 400 -16.86 -9.92 0.62
N PHE A 401 -17.61 -10.74 -0.10
CA PHE A 401 -19.03 -10.56 -0.42
C PHE A 401 -19.89 -11.34 0.57
N PHE A 402 -21.01 -10.76 0.98
CA PHE A 402 -21.94 -11.36 1.94
C PHE A 402 -23.26 -11.74 1.27
N PHE A 403 -23.21 -12.23 0.03
CA PHE A 403 -24.36 -12.92 -0.53
C PHE A 403 -24.60 -14.21 0.28
N ASN A 404 -25.77 -14.30 0.92
CA ASN A 404 -26.28 -15.42 1.74
C ASN A 404 -25.67 -15.61 3.15
N ASN A 405 -25.94 -14.69 4.08
CA ASN A 405 -25.87 -14.93 5.54
C ASN A 405 -24.52 -15.41 6.10
N GLY A 406 -23.39 -14.91 5.58
CA GLY A 406 -22.11 -14.97 6.31
C GLY A 406 -21.48 -16.34 6.49
N ARG A 407 -21.93 -17.35 5.75
CA ARG A 407 -21.34 -18.67 5.82
C ARG A 407 -20.08 -18.74 4.98
N GLU A 408 -19.09 -19.44 5.52
CA GLU A 408 -17.92 -19.87 4.77
C GLU A 408 -18.39 -20.62 3.52
N GLN A 409 -18.00 -20.14 2.34
CA GLN A 409 -18.39 -20.80 1.11
C GLN A 409 -17.39 -21.87 0.75
N ASN A 410 -17.91 -22.96 0.18
CA ASN A 410 -17.10 -24.04 -0.34
C ASN A 410 -16.09 -23.52 -1.35
N LYS A 411 -14.88 -24.06 -1.32
CA LYS A 411 -13.81 -23.64 -2.22
C LYS A 411 -14.18 -23.96 -3.69
N PRO A 412 -14.05 -22.99 -4.60
CA PRO A 412 -14.26 -23.22 -6.03
C PRO A 412 -13.21 -24.16 -6.66
N ASP A 413 -12.02 -24.27 -6.05
CA ASP A 413 -10.96 -25.14 -6.52
C ASP A 413 -10.21 -25.83 -5.35
N SER A 414 -9.32 -26.77 -5.70
CA SER A 414 -8.52 -27.55 -4.74
C SER A 414 -7.25 -26.84 -4.24
N SER A 415 -7.08 -25.54 -4.51
CA SER A 415 -5.89 -24.79 -4.07
C SER A 415 -5.78 -24.80 -2.54
N PRO A 416 -4.60 -24.92 -1.93
CA PRO A 416 -4.43 -24.91 -0.47
C PRO A 416 -5.15 -23.75 0.21
N LEU A 417 -4.88 -22.52 -0.24
CA LEU A 417 -5.48 -21.28 0.24
C LEU A 417 -6.29 -20.65 -0.89
N TYR A 418 -7.57 -20.37 -0.62
CA TYR A 418 -8.46 -19.69 -1.56
C TYR A 418 -8.92 -18.35 -0.98
N ILE A 419 -8.43 -17.26 -1.57
CA ILE A 419 -8.88 -15.91 -1.28
C ILE A 419 -9.41 -15.32 -2.58
N GLN A 420 -10.71 -14.98 -2.60
CA GLN A 420 -11.35 -14.44 -3.79
C GLN A 420 -10.89 -13.01 -4.05
N ASN A 421 -10.60 -12.67 -5.32
CA ASN A 421 -10.35 -11.29 -5.69
C ASN A 421 -11.66 -10.47 -5.61
N PRO A 422 -11.66 -9.30 -4.95
CA PRO A 422 -12.85 -8.46 -4.81
C PRO A 422 -13.40 -7.87 -6.12
N PHE A 423 -12.62 -7.82 -7.20
CA PHE A 423 -13.04 -7.27 -8.49
C PHE A 423 -13.19 -8.35 -9.57
N GLU A 424 -12.47 -9.47 -9.45
CA GLU A 424 -12.56 -10.62 -10.35
C GLU A 424 -12.96 -11.87 -9.56
N THR A 425 -14.25 -12.15 -9.43
CA THR A 425 -14.77 -13.24 -8.57
C THR A 425 -14.30 -14.64 -8.94
N SER A 426 -13.83 -14.86 -10.17
CA SER A 426 -13.26 -16.13 -10.63
C SER A 426 -11.77 -16.29 -10.28
N LEU A 427 -11.11 -15.24 -9.79
CA LEU A 427 -9.68 -15.22 -9.54
C LEU A 427 -9.35 -15.48 -8.07
N ASN A 428 -8.54 -16.51 -7.81
CA ASN A 428 -7.92 -16.75 -6.50
C ASN A 428 -6.59 -15.99 -6.39
N ILE A 429 -6.51 -15.00 -5.49
CA ILE A 429 -5.30 -14.17 -5.30
C ILE A 429 -4.18 -14.90 -4.56
N SER A 430 -4.44 -16.07 -3.98
CA SER A 430 -3.48 -16.91 -3.26
C SER A 430 -3.17 -18.23 -3.97
N LYS A 431 -3.43 -18.31 -5.29
CA LYS A 431 -3.20 -19.53 -6.08
C LYS A 431 -1.74 -19.98 -6.11
N ASN A 432 -0.79 -19.07 -5.84
CA ASN A 432 0.63 -19.39 -5.74
C ASN A 432 1.00 -20.15 -4.46
N VAL A 433 0.16 -20.12 -3.42
CA VAL A 433 0.50 -20.63 -2.09
C VAL A 433 0.48 -22.16 -2.07
N SER A 434 1.60 -22.78 -1.66
CA SER A 434 1.69 -24.23 -1.52
C SER A 434 1.07 -24.72 -0.21
N GLN A 435 0.73 -26.02 -0.17
CA GLN A 435 0.21 -26.66 1.04
C GLN A 435 1.21 -26.59 2.20
N SER A 436 2.51 -26.71 1.93
CA SER A 436 3.56 -26.61 2.94
C SER A 436 3.66 -25.21 3.56
N GLN A 437 3.52 -24.16 2.75
CA GLN A 437 3.53 -22.78 3.25
C GLN A 437 2.26 -22.46 4.05
N LEU A 438 1.10 -22.94 3.59
CA LEU A 438 -0.14 -22.81 4.36
C LEU A 438 -0.06 -23.55 5.71
N GLN A 439 0.42 -24.79 5.72
CA GLN A 439 0.56 -25.55 6.96
C GLN A 439 1.50 -24.84 7.94
N LYS A 440 2.64 -24.33 7.44
CA LYS A 440 3.57 -23.52 8.23
C LYS A 440 2.88 -22.28 8.83
N PHE A 441 2.04 -21.59 8.06
CA PHE A 441 1.26 -20.47 8.56
C PHE A 441 0.31 -20.89 9.69
N VAL A 442 -0.42 -22.01 9.53
CA VAL A 442 -1.35 -22.52 10.54
C VAL A 442 -0.61 -22.90 11.83
N ASP A 443 0.49 -23.64 11.71
CA ASP A 443 1.29 -24.07 12.87
C ASP A 443 1.80 -22.87 13.67
N LEU A 444 2.29 -21.84 12.97
CA LEU A 444 2.79 -20.61 13.59
C LEU A 444 1.65 -19.77 14.19
N ALA A 445 0.47 -19.73 13.57
CA ALA A 445 -0.69 -19.06 14.12
C ALA A 445 -1.13 -19.73 15.43
N GLN A 446 -1.21 -21.07 15.46
CA GLN A 446 -1.52 -21.82 16.67
C GLN A 446 -0.47 -21.62 17.77
N GLU A 447 0.82 -21.64 17.41
CA GLU A 447 1.89 -21.33 18.37
C GLU A 447 1.77 -19.90 18.90
N SER A 448 1.45 -18.94 18.04
CA SER A 448 1.33 -17.54 18.41
C SER A 448 0.15 -17.29 19.36
N ALA A 449 -1.01 -17.89 19.09
CA ALA A 449 -2.14 -17.87 20.02
C ALA A 449 -1.78 -18.51 21.37
N TRP A 450 -1.05 -19.63 21.36
CA TRP A 450 -0.62 -20.28 22.60
C TRP A 450 0.33 -19.40 23.44
N ILE A 451 1.28 -18.70 22.78
CA ILE A 451 2.21 -17.79 23.45
C ILE A 451 1.47 -16.66 24.18
N PHE A 452 0.47 -16.06 23.53
CA PHE A 452 -0.34 -15.00 24.13
C PHE A 452 -1.05 -15.45 25.41
N PHE A 453 -1.70 -16.62 25.37
CA PHE A 453 -2.42 -17.15 26.53
C PHE A 453 -1.49 -17.39 27.74
N PHE A 454 -0.24 -17.79 27.47
CA PHE A 454 0.74 -18.01 28.52
C PHE A 454 1.17 -16.70 29.19
N PHE A 455 1.42 -15.64 28.43
CA PHE A 455 1.90 -14.37 28.97
C PHE A 455 0.84 -13.54 29.69
N ASP A 456 -0.44 -13.68 29.35
CA ASP A 456 -1.52 -13.03 30.08
C ASP A 456 -1.62 -13.54 31.54
N THR A 457 -1.12 -14.76 31.79
CA THR A 457 -1.08 -15.36 33.13
C THR A 457 0.08 -14.83 34.00
N ASP A 458 1.15 -14.31 33.39
CA ASP A 458 2.42 -13.93 34.05
C ASP A 458 2.66 -12.40 34.12
N ARG A 459 1.65 -11.56 33.83
CA ARG A 459 1.74 -10.06 33.81
C ARG A 459 2.20 -9.38 35.13
N LEU A 460 2.56 -10.12 36.18
CA LEU A 460 2.82 -9.60 37.51
C LEU A 460 4.24 -9.08 37.81
N SER A 461 5.20 -9.13 36.87
CA SER A 461 6.52 -8.51 37.10
C SER A 461 7.30 -8.23 35.82
N VAL A 462 7.06 -7.09 35.18
CA VAL A 462 7.89 -6.64 34.04
C VAL A 462 8.72 -5.42 34.45
N SER A 463 10.02 -5.61 34.57
CA SER A 463 11.00 -4.51 34.63
C SER A 463 11.20 -3.90 33.24
N SER A 464 11.40 -2.59 33.14
CA SER A 464 11.43 -1.75 31.92
C SER A 464 12.42 -2.13 30.81
N HIS A 465 13.23 -3.19 30.96
CA HIS A 465 14.24 -3.62 29.99
C HIS A 465 14.14 -5.09 29.56
N GLN A 466 13.11 -5.82 29.98
CA GLN A 466 12.91 -7.21 29.54
C GLN A 466 12.01 -7.29 28.30
N PRO A 467 12.30 -8.20 27.35
CA PRO A 467 11.46 -8.39 26.17
C PRO A 467 10.08 -8.88 26.60
N TRP A 468 9.03 -8.22 26.11
CA TRP A 468 7.65 -8.55 26.45
C TRP A 468 6.69 -8.26 25.28
N GLY A 469 5.49 -8.83 25.31
CA GLY A 469 4.47 -8.60 24.27
C GLY A 469 4.91 -9.04 22.87
N LEU A 470 4.78 -8.14 21.88
CA LEU A 470 5.09 -8.38 20.47
C LEU A 470 6.56 -8.74 20.20
N VAL A 471 7.47 -8.39 21.10
CA VAL A 471 8.90 -8.66 20.94
C VAL A 471 9.17 -10.17 20.76
N PHE A 472 8.41 -11.02 21.46
CA PHE A 472 8.53 -12.48 21.32
C PHE A 472 8.09 -13.01 19.94
N PHE A 473 7.22 -12.29 19.26
CA PHE A 473 6.67 -12.64 17.95
C PHE A 473 7.56 -12.16 16.81
N PHE A 474 8.20 -11.00 16.96
CA PHE A 474 9.04 -10.42 15.91
C PHE A 474 10.50 -10.89 15.99
N PHE A 475 10.97 -11.34 17.17
CA PHE A 475 12.35 -11.74 17.40
C PHE A 475 12.45 -13.19 17.93
N PRO A 476 12.33 -14.21 17.07
CA PRO A 476 12.34 -15.63 17.48
C PRO A 476 13.68 -16.12 18.07
N SER A 477 14.75 -15.32 18.01
CA SER A 477 16.07 -15.62 18.58
C SER A 477 16.20 -15.36 20.09
N VAL A 478 15.17 -14.83 20.75
CA VAL A 478 15.20 -14.54 22.20
C VAL A 478 15.19 -15.87 23.00
N PRO A 479 16.19 -16.11 23.88
CA PRO A 479 16.57 -17.46 24.36
C PRO A 479 15.60 -18.18 25.32
N ASN A 480 14.42 -17.64 25.65
CA ASN A 480 13.56 -18.23 26.69
C ASN A 480 12.53 -19.28 26.19
N ARG A 481 12.56 -19.70 24.92
CA ARG A 481 11.56 -20.63 24.34
C ARG A 481 11.72 -22.11 24.75
N ARG A 482 12.82 -22.52 25.40
CA ARG A 482 13.27 -23.93 25.40
C ARG A 482 12.69 -24.86 26.49
N SER A 483 11.98 -24.38 27.52
CA SER A 483 11.60 -25.26 28.65
C SER A 483 10.16 -25.84 28.63
N VAL A 484 9.26 -25.43 27.71
CA VAL A 484 7.79 -25.67 27.88
C VAL A 484 7.13 -26.47 26.73
N THR A 485 7.86 -27.24 25.93
CA THR A 485 7.35 -27.64 24.59
C THR A 485 6.59 -28.97 24.47
N LYS A 486 6.49 -29.86 25.47
CA LYS A 486 5.84 -31.18 25.23
C LYS A 486 4.69 -31.59 26.15
N LYS A 487 4.67 -31.22 27.43
CA LYS A 487 3.65 -31.73 28.38
C LYS A 487 2.35 -30.88 28.44
N LYS A 488 2.40 -29.60 28.07
CA LYS A 488 1.27 -28.64 28.23
C LYS A 488 0.40 -28.43 26.97
N ARG A 489 0.80 -28.92 25.79
CA ARG A 489 0.01 -28.83 24.53
C ARG A 489 -1.36 -29.53 24.60
N LYS A 490 -1.49 -30.62 25.36
CA LYS A 490 -2.76 -31.37 25.49
C LYS A 490 -3.85 -30.63 26.27
N VAL A 491 -3.48 -29.73 27.19
CA VAL A 491 -4.43 -28.99 28.03
C VAL A 491 -5.11 -27.86 27.23
N PHE A 492 -4.38 -27.25 26.28
CA PHE A 492 -4.86 -26.14 25.46
C PHE A 492 -5.97 -26.56 24.47
N PHE A 493 -5.82 -27.72 23.81
CA PHE A 493 -6.85 -28.23 22.88
C PHE A 493 -8.21 -28.37 23.57
N PHE A 494 -8.23 -28.71 24.86
CA PHE A 494 -9.46 -28.87 25.65
C PHE A 494 -10.09 -27.53 26.06
N PHE A 495 -9.28 -26.52 26.36
CA PHE A 495 -9.76 -25.20 26.81
C PHE A 495 -10.29 -24.35 25.64
N SER A 496 -9.61 -24.38 24.48
CA SER A 496 -10.05 -23.66 23.26
C SER A 496 -11.38 -24.21 22.73
N ILE A 497 -11.61 -25.53 22.79
CA ILE A 497 -12.92 -26.14 22.44
C ILE A 497 -14.03 -25.62 23.37
N LYS A 498 -13.75 -25.43 24.66
CA LYS A 498 -14.75 -24.98 25.64
C LYS A 498 -15.17 -23.52 25.42
N ASN A 499 -14.19 -22.63 25.21
CA ASN A 499 -14.47 -21.21 24.96
C ASN A 499 -15.17 -20.98 23.60
N LEU A 500 -14.79 -21.76 22.57
CA LEU A 500 -15.43 -21.70 21.26
C LEU A 500 -16.88 -22.26 21.31
N LEU A 501 -17.13 -23.31 22.11
CA LEU A 501 -18.47 -23.80 22.39
C LEU A 501 -19.33 -22.81 23.19
N GLU A 502 -18.74 -22.08 24.14
CA GLU A 502 -19.45 -21.04 24.92
C GLU A 502 -19.80 -19.82 24.06
N SER A 503 -18.89 -19.38 23.18
CA SER A 503 -19.15 -18.32 22.19
C SER A 503 -20.25 -18.72 21.18
N LEU A 504 -20.24 -19.96 20.69
CA LEU A 504 -21.29 -20.48 19.81
C LEU A 504 -22.64 -20.71 20.52
N LYS A 505 -22.63 -21.04 21.81
CA LYS A 505 -23.85 -21.15 22.64
C LYS A 505 -24.47 -19.77 22.90
N SER A 506 -23.65 -18.75 23.17
CA SER A 506 -24.09 -17.36 23.28
C SER A 506 -24.84 -16.88 22.02
N ASN A 507 -24.30 -17.23 20.83
CA ASN A 507 -24.95 -16.97 19.54
C ASN A 507 -26.27 -17.72 19.33
N ARG A 508 -26.47 -18.91 19.95
CA ARG A 508 -27.75 -19.63 19.88
C ARG A 508 -28.82 -19.02 20.79
N THR A 509 -28.45 -18.50 21.95
CA THR A 509 -29.40 -17.85 22.88
C THR A 509 -29.92 -16.52 22.35
N ALA A 510 -29.11 -15.77 21.58
CA ALA A 510 -29.58 -14.56 20.90
C ALA A 510 -30.61 -14.85 19.78
N ILE A 511 -30.52 -16.02 19.13
CA ILE A 511 -31.47 -16.46 18.10
C ILE A 511 -32.79 -16.97 18.74
N PHE A 512 -32.75 -17.51 19.95
CA PHE A 512 -33.95 -18.03 20.63
C PHE A 512 -34.85 -16.92 21.18
N PHE A 513 -34.30 -15.76 21.55
CA PHE A 513 -35.09 -14.62 22.03
C PHE A 513 -35.85 -13.89 20.90
N PHE A 514 -35.42 -13.99 19.64
CA PHE A 514 -36.12 -13.36 18.51
C PHE A 514 -37.27 -14.20 17.91
N PHE A 515 -37.40 -15.49 18.28
CA PHE A 515 -38.43 -16.38 17.74
C PHE A 515 -39.67 -16.56 18.62
N ASN A 516 -39.66 -16.08 19.87
CA ASN A 516 -40.78 -16.27 20.81
C ASN A 516 -41.77 -15.10 20.92
N GLU A 517 -41.56 -13.97 20.24
CA GLU A 517 -42.46 -12.80 20.31
C GLU A 517 -43.46 -12.67 19.14
N LYS A 518 -43.51 -13.62 18.20
CA LYS A 518 -44.47 -13.59 17.08
C LYS A 518 -45.21 -14.91 16.87
N ARG A 519 -45.92 -15.40 17.89
CA ARG A 519 -47.05 -16.32 17.71
C ARG A 519 -48.09 -16.14 18.82
N THR A 520 -48.85 -15.06 18.77
CA THR A 520 -50.20 -15.00 19.35
C THR A 520 -51.20 -14.99 18.19
N ILE A 521 -51.79 -16.15 17.95
CA ILE A 521 -52.89 -16.37 17.02
C ILE A 521 -54.16 -15.84 17.71
N SER A 522 -54.81 -14.85 17.09
CA SER A 522 -56.17 -14.42 17.43
C SER A 522 -57.13 -15.11 16.47
N THR A 523 -57.82 -16.13 16.96
CA THR A 523 -59.07 -16.65 16.38
C THR A 523 -60.23 -16.06 17.17
N GLN A 524 -61.07 -15.24 16.52
CA GLN A 524 -62.49 -15.12 16.88
C GLN A 524 -63.28 -14.52 15.71
N THR A 525 -64.30 -15.30 15.31
CA THR A 525 -65.48 -15.03 14.47
C THR A 525 -65.28 -14.57 13.02
#